data_AF-A0A098SAC0-F1
#
_entry.id   AF-A0A098SAC0-F1
#
_cell.length_a   1.000
_cell.length_b   1.000
_cell.length_c   1.000
_cell.angle_alpha   90.00
_cell.angle_beta   90.00
_cell.angle_gamma   90.00
#
_symmetry.space_group_name_H-M   'P 1'
#
loop_
_entity.id
_entity.type
_entity.pdbx_description
1 polymer ?
#
loop_
_entity_poly.entity_id
_entity_poly.type
_entity_poly.pdbx_seq_one_letter_code
_entity_poly.pdbx_strand_id
1 'polypeptide(L)'
;MISQYRMKLDLVGQSVLIALAMIVVLGKWWLWALAVVAGLALWQTGSAFHLIVAYAYRSRKPYLLLLGSILLLLPLKFWLAGYWSLIIPGLAVLIYFFITLRDTIVVLRRPRSFWDI
;
A
#
# COMPACT_ATOMS: atom_id res chain seq x y z
N MET A 1 -10.64 -1.53 17.88
CA MET A 1 -9.56 -2.53 17.68
C MET A 1 -9.47 -2.95 16.22
N ILE A 2 -8.28 -3.16 15.65
CA ILE A 2 -8.14 -3.53 14.22
C ILE A 2 -8.67 -4.96 13.99
N SER A 3 -9.68 -5.15 13.13
CA SER A 3 -10.24 -6.47 12.83
C SER A 3 -9.31 -7.34 11.97
N GLN A 4 -9.35 -8.67 12.18
CA GLN A 4 -8.61 -9.62 11.35
C GLN A 4 -9.03 -9.54 9.88
N TYR A 5 -10.33 -9.42 9.63
CA TYR A 5 -10.89 -9.32 8.28
C TYR A 5 -10.32 -8.09 7.54
N ARG A 6 -10.26 -6.93 8.20
CA ARG A 6 -9.67 -5.72 7.63
C ARG A 6 -8.22 -5.93 7.21
N MET A 7 -7.41 -6.59 8.03
CA MET A 7 -6.00 -6.86 7.69
C MET A 7 -5.86 -7.85 6.52
N LYS A 8 -6.69 -8.90 6.49
CA LYS A 8 -6.71 -9.87 5.38
C LYS A 8 -7.11 -9.20 4.07
N LEU A 9 -8.18 -8.40 4.08
CA LEU A 9 -8.65 -7.68 2.90
C LEU A 9 -7.58 -6.72 2.37
N ASP A 10 -6.94 -5.97 3.25
CA ASP A 10 -5.86 -5.06 2.89
C ASP A 10 -4.66 -5.79 2.29
N LEU A 11 -4.24 -6.91 2.89
CA LEU A 11 -3.12 -7.71 2.40
C LEU A 11 -3.44 -8.35 1.04
N VAL A 12 -4.64 -8.90 0.86
CA VAL A 12 -5.08 -9.50 -0.41
C VAL A 12 -5.15 -8.43 -1.50
N GLY A 13 -5.78 -7.29 -1.22
CA GLY A 13 -5.88 -6.18 -2.16
C GLY A 13 -4.50 -5.68 -2.61
N GLN A 14 -3.57 -5.47 -1.67
CA GLN A 14 -2.20 -5.09 -2.00
C GLN A 14 -1.46 -6.17 -2.80
N SER A 15 -1.63 -7.45 -2.45
CA SER A 15 -0.98 -8.56 -3.17
C SER A 15 -1.44 -8.63 -4.63
N VAL A 16 -2.75 -8.49 -4.87
CA VAL A 16 -3.33 -8.46 -6.23
C VAL A 16 -2.80 -7.27 -7.02
N LEU A 17 -2.77 -6.08 -6.42
CA LEU A 17 -2.29 -4.87 -7.08
C LEU A 17 -0.78 -4.91 -7.37
N ILE A 18 0.03 -5.51 -6.48
CA ILE A 18 1.46 -5.73 -6.71
C ILE A 18 1.68 -6.73 -7.85
N ALA A 19 0.95 -7.85 -7.86
CA ALA A 19 1.05 -8.83 -8.93
C ALA A 19 0.65 -8.21 -10.28
N LEU A 20 -0.44 -7.44 -10.30
CA LEU A 20 -0.85 -6.70 -11.49
C LEU A 20 0.23 -5.71 -11.93
N ALA A 21 0.82 -4.93 -11.01
CA ALA A 21 1.90 -3.98 -11.29
C ALA A 21 3.10 -4.68 -11.93
N MET A 22 3.49 -5.85 -11.43
CA MET A 22 4.57 -6.65 -12.04
C MET A 22 4.23 -7.07 -13.46
N ILE A 23 3.00 -7.54 -13.72
CA ILE A 23 2.56 -7.95 -15.06
C ILE A 23 2.65 -6.77 -16.04
N VAL A 24 2.10 -5.60 -15.70
CA VAL A 24 2.15 -4.45 -16.62
C VAL A 24 3.55 -3.87 -16.80
N VAL A 25 4.40 -3.90 -15.77
CA VAL A 25 5.80 -3.47 -15.90
C VAL A 25 6.61 -4.42 -16.78
N LEU A 26 6.51 -5.74 -16.55
CA LEU A 26 7.21 -6.75 -17.35
C LEU A 26 6.70 -6.80 -18.80
N GLY A 27 5.40 -6.59 -18.99
CA GLY A 27 4.77 -6.43 -20.31
C GLY A 27 5.13 -5.14 -21.03
N LYS A 28 5.84 -4.20 -20.38
CA LYS A 28 6.19 -2.86 -20.90
C LYS A 28 4.96 -1.98 -21.21
N TRP A 29 3.84 -2.23 -20.55
CA TRP A 29 2.58 -1.51 -20.71
C TRP A 29 2.56 -0.27 -19.81
N TRP A 30 3.38 0.72 -20.17
CA TRP A 30 3.76 1.81 -19.27
C TRP A 30 2.59 2.68 -18.78
N LEU A 31 1.58 2.96 -19.62
CA LEU A 31 0.37 3.70 -19.21
C LEU A 31 -0.38 2.95 -18.12
N TRP A 32 -0.53 1.64 -18.30
CA TRP A 32 -1.19 0.77 -17.36
C TRP A 32 -0.35 0.55 -16.10
N ALA A 33 0.97 0.50 -16.22
CA ALA A 33 1.88 0.49 -15.06
C ALA A 33 1.69 1.73 -14.20
N LEU A 34 1.58 2.92 -14.79
CA LEU A 34 1.28 4.15 -14.06
C LEU A 34 -0.07 4.06 -13.33
N ALA A 35 -1.12 3.63 -14.03
CA ALA A 35 -2.46 3.49 -13.45
C ALA A 35 -2.50 2.50 -12.28
N VAL A 36 -1.85 1.34 -12.42
CA VAL A 36 -1.81 0.30 -11.40
C VAL A 36 -0.97 0.73 -10.20
N VAL A 37 0.19 1.36 -10.42
CA VAL A 37 1.03 1.89 -9.33
C VAL A 37 0.31 3.03 -8.60
N ALA A 38 -0.39 3.91 -9.32
CA ALA A 38 -1.23 4.94 -8.71
C ALA A 38 -2.37 4.32 -7.89
N GLY A 39 -3.05 3.29 -8.42
CA GLY A 39 -4.08 2.56 -7.70
C GLY A 39 -3.56 1.88 -6.43
N LEU A 40 -2.36 1.28 -6.50
CA LEU A 40 -1.69 0.69 -5.33
C LEU A 40 -1.31 1.76 -4.31
N ALA A 41 -0.73 2.88 -4.73
CA ALA A 41 -0.39 3.98 -3.83
C ALA A 41 -1.64 4.59 -3.17
N LEU A 42 -2.74 4.75 -3.93
CA LEU A 42 -4.03 5.20 -3.42
C LEU A 42 -4.60 4.22 -2.39
N TRP A 43 -4.59 2.92 -2.70
CA TRP A 43 -5.03 1.87 -1.78
C TRP A 43 -4.25 1.91 -0.47
N GLN A 44 -2.93 1.97 -0.54
CA GLN A 44 -2.07 1.99 0.64
C GLN A 44 -2.21 3.29 1.45
N THR A 45 -2.35 4.43 0.78
CA THR A 45 -2.62 5.73 1.42
C THR A 45 -3.97 5.70 2.15
N GLY A 46 -5.02 5.19 1.50
CA GLY A 46 -6.34 5.00 2.10
C GLY A 46 -6.32 4.02 3.28
N SER A 47 -5.57 2.92 3.14
CA SER A 47 -5.33 1.96 4.22
C SER A 47 -4.66 2.62 5.43
N ALA A 48 -3.60 3.41 5.20
CA ALA A 48 -2.89 4.13 6.25
C ALA A 48 -3.80 5.15 6.94
N PHE A 49 -4.55 5.94 6.16
CA PHE A 49 -5.52 6.90 6.67
C PHE A 49 -6.56 6.23 7.56
N HIS A 50 -7.18 5.16 7.07
CA HIS A 50 -8.18 4.41 7.82
C HIS A 50 -7.61 3.83 9.13
N LEU A 51 -6.35 3.34 9.12
CA LEU A 51 -5.69 2.87 10.35
C LEU A 51 -5.48 3.98 11.39
N ILE A 52 -5.12 5.17 10.93
CA ILE A 52 -4.89 6.32 11.81
C ILE A 52 -6.21 6.79 12.42
N VAL A 53 -7.25 6.93 11.61
CA VAL A 53 -8.53 7.51 12.04
C VAL A 53 -9.38 6.51 12.83
N ALA A 54 -9.61 5.31 12.31
CA ALA A 54 -10.52 4.34 12.93
C ALA A 54 -9.89 3.58 14.10
N TYR A 55 -8.56 3.47 14.15
CA TYR A 55 -7.86 2.64 15.13
C TYR A 55 -6.74 3.35 15.89
N ALA A 56 -6.64 4.68 15.76
CA ALA A 56 -5.61 5.50 16.41
C ALA A 56 -4.17 5.00 16.18
N TYR A 57 -3.92 4.31 15.05
CA TYR A 57 -2.66 3.63 14.80
C TYR A 57 -1.60 4.59 14.24
N ARG A 58 -1.02 5.41 15.14
CA ARG A 58 -0.15 6.55 14.81
C ARG A 58 1.12 6.19 14.04
N SER A 59 1.60 4.96 14.14
CA SER A 59 2.80 4.49 13.42
C SER A 59 2.65 4.56 11.89
N ARG A 60 1.42 4.69 11.37
CA ARG A 60 1.14 4.81 9.93
C ARG A 60 1.24 6.23 9.37
N LYS A 61 1.35 7.26 10.23
CA LYS A 61 1.43 8.67 9.78
C LYS A 61 2.57 8.95 8.79
N PRO A 62 3.81 8.47 8.97
CA PRO A 62 4.89 8.75 8.02
C PRO A 62 4.58 8.20 6.62
N TYR A 63 3.95 7.02 6.56
CA TYR A 63 3.60 6.37 5.30
C TYR A 63 2.44 7.07 4.60
N LEU A 64 1.48 7.62 5.34
CA LEU A 64 0.41 8.44 4.76
C LEU A 64 1.00 9.64 4.00
N LEU A 65 1.95 10.34 4.63
CA LEU A 65 2.62 11.49 4.01
C LEU A 65 3.48 11.06 2.82
N LEU A 66 4.28 10.00 2.98
CA LEU A 66 5.15 9.50 1.93
C LEU A 66 4.36 9.02 0.70
N LEU A 67 3.39 8.13 0.90
CA LEU A 67 2.60 7.54 -0.19
C LEU A 67 1.64 8.56 -0.82
N GLY A 68 1.07 9.46 -0.01
CA GLY A 68 0.29 10.58 -0.51
C GLY A 68 1.12 11.52 -1.39
N SER A 69 2.35 11.83 -0.98
CA SER A 69 3.28 12.65 -1.79
C SER A 69 3.66 11.94 -3.08
N ILE A 70 3.95 10.63 -3.01
CA ILE A 70 4.23 9.82 -4.20
C ILE A 70 3.05 9.85 -5.16
N LEU A 71 1.82 9.65 -4.67
CA LEU A 71 0.62 9.64 -5.49
C LEU A 71 0.43 10.98 -6.22
N LEU A 72 0.64 12.11 -5.54
CA LEU A 72 0.52 13.44 -6.13
C LEU A 72 1.61 13.74 -7.16
N LEU A 73 2.83 13.29 -6.91
CA LEU A 73 3.99 13.58 -7.76
C LEU A 73 4.18 12.55 -8.88
N LEU A 74 3.51 11.40 -8.81
CA LEU A 74 3.66 10.30 -9.77
C LEU A 74 3.41 10.74 -11.21
N PRO A 75 2.33 11.48 -11.54
CA PRO A 75 2.05 11.88 -12.93
C PRO A 75 3.14 12.80 -13.49
N LEU A 76 3.58 13.78 -12.69
CA LEU A 76 4.62 14.73 -13.08
C LEU A 76 5.97 14.03 -13.28
N LYS A 77 6.36 13.18 -12.33
CA LYS A 77 7.62 12.44 -12.39
C LYS A 77 7.65 11.46 -13.56
N PHE A 78 6.52 10.82 -13.85
CA PHE A 78 6.40 9.91 -14.99
C PHE A 78 6.63 10.64 -16.32
N TRP A 79 6.07 11.84 -16.46
CA TRP A 79 6.26 12.68 -17.65
C TRP A 79 7.71 13.12 -17.86
N LEU A 80 8.47 13.32 -16.77
CA LEU A 80 9.84 13.84 -16.81
C LEU A 80 10.95 12.76 -16.92
N ALA A 81 10.77 11.61 -16.25
CA ALA A 81 11.86 10.64 -16.03
C ALA A 81 11.61 9.25 -16.66
N GLY A 82 10.49 9.06 -17.36
CA GLY A 82 10.18 7.79 -18.03
C GLY A 82 10.13 6.60 -17.06
N TYR A 83 10.63 5.44 -17.48
CA TYR A 83 10.53 4.17 -16.74
C TYR A 83 11.26 4.16 -15.39
N TRP A 84 12.38 4.88 -15.26
CA TRP A 84 13.11 5.01 -13.99
C TRP A 84 12.30 5.74 -12.90
N SER A 85 11.26 6.49 -13.28
CA SER A 85 10.38 7.21 -12.35
C SER A 85 9.74 6.27 -11.31
N LEU A 86 9.53 5.00 -11.66
CA LEU A 86 8.83 4.00 -10.86
C LEU A 86 9.69 3.33 -9.78
N ILE A 87 11.02 3.48 -9.77
CA ILE A 87 11.87 2.82 -8.77
C ILE A 87 11.50 3.27 -7.35
N ILE A 88 11.54 4.59 -7.10
CA ILE A 88 11.30 5.14 -5.76
C ILE A 88 9.86 4.86 -5.31
N PRO A 89 8.81 5.13 -6.12
CA PRO A 89 7.45 4.70 -5.83
C PRO A 89 7.40 3.20 -5.52
N GLY A 90 7.92 2.36 -6.42
CA GLY A 90 7.95 0.91 -6.32
C GLY A 90 8.53 0.41 -4.99
N LEU A 91 9.68 0.94 -4.58
CA LEU A 91 10.29 0.62 -3.29
C LEU A 91 9.40 1.05 -2.12
N ALA A 92 8.82 2.25 -2.15
CA ALA A 92 7.95 2.72 -1.08
C ALA A 92 6.68 1.87 -0.93
N VAL A 93 6.04 1.49 -2.05
CA VAL A 93 4.86 0.61 -2.03
C VAL A 93 5.21 -0.78 -1.49
N LEU A 94 6.39 -1.33 -1.86
CA LEU A 94 6.86 -2.62 -1.34
C LEU A 94 7.17 -2.56 0.16
N ILE A 95 7.84 -1.51 0.64
CA ILE A 95 8.10 -1.31 2.07
C ILE A 95 6.79 -1.27 2.85
N TYR A 96 5.79 -0.52 2.37
CA TYR A 96 4.49 -0.47 3.03
C TYR A 96 3.79 -1.84 3.06
N PHE A 97 3.92 -2.62 1.98
CA PHE A 97 3.39 -3.98 1.91
C PHE A 97 4.02 -4.89 2.98
N PHE A 98 5.35 -4.86 3.13
CA PHE A 98 6.03 -5.65 4.18
C PHE A 98 5.55 -5.28 5.59
N ILE A 99 5.32 -3.99 5.84
CA ILE A 99 4.80 -3.53 7.13
C ILE A 99 3.35 -3.98 7.32
N THR A 100 2.54 -3.97 6.25
CA THR A 100 1.17 -4.52 6.28
C THR A 100 1.18 -6.02 6.58
N LEU A 101 2.10 -6.78 5.97
CA LEU A 101 2.29 -8.21 6.25
C LEU A 101 2.66 -8.44 7.72
N ARG A 102 3.66 -7.71 8.24
CA ARG A 102 4.06 -7.77 9.66
C ARG A 102 2.88 -7.51 10.58
N ASP A 103 2.15 -6.42 10.37
CA ASP A 103 1.01 -6.05 11.19
C ASP A 103 -0.12 -7.08 11.10
N THR A 104 -0.33 -7.68 9.93
CA THR A 104 -1.31 -8.75 9.73
C THR A 104 -0.95 -9.98 10.56
N ILE A 105 0.32 -10.39 10.57
CA ILE A 105 0.80 -11.51 11.39
C ILE A 105 0.58 -11.21 12.88
N VAL A 106 0.91 -10.00 13.34
CA VAL A 106 0.69 -9.59 14.73
C VAL A 106 -0.79 -9.66 15.09
N VAL A 107 -1.67 -9.18 14.22
CA VAL A 107 -3.12 -9.21 14.43
C VAL A 107 -3.63 -10.65 14.47
N LEU A 108 -3.22 -11.52 13.54
CA LEU A 108 -3.69 -12.91 13.49
C LEU A 108 -3.22 -13.76 14.67
N ARG A 109 -2.11 -13.40 15.31
CA ARG A 109 -1.57 -14.09 16.50
C ARG A 109 -2.23 -13.67 17.82
N ARG A 110 -3.13 -12.68 17.83
CA ARG A 110 -3.80 -12.26 19.07
C ARG A 110 -4.78 -13.35 19.54
N PRO A 111 -4.80 -13.68 20.84
CA PRO A 111 -5.68 -14.72 21.39
C PRO A 111 -7.16 -14.40 21.15
N ARG A 112 -8.02 -15.44 21.10
CA ARG A 112 -9.46 -15.30 20.84
C ARG A 112 -10.17 -14.36 21.82
N SER A 113 -9.80 -14.44 23.10
CA SER A 113 -10.32 -13.56 24.16
C SER A 113 -10.08 -12.07 23.90
N PHE A 114 -9.14 -11.71 23.05
CA PHE A 114 -8.87 -10.33 22.67
C PHE A 114 -9.92 -9.78 21.69
N TRP A 115 -10.66 -10.66 20.99
CA TRP A 115 -11.68 -10.32 19.98
C TRP A 115 -13.10 -10.25 20.54
N ASP A 116 -13.31 -10.82 21.72
CA ASP A 116 -14.60 -10.86 22.41
C ASP A 116 -14.85 -9.61 23.30
N ILE A 117 -13.90 -8.66 23.30
CA ILE A 117 -13.91 -7.38 24.06
C ILE A 117 -14.10 -6.21 23.09
#